data_AF-A0A6B4JPX9-F1
#
_entry.id   AF-A0A6B4JPX9-F1
#
_cell.length_a   1.000
_cell.length_b   1.000
_cell.length_c   1.000
_cell.angle_alpha   90.00
_cell.angle_beta   90.00
_cell.angle_gamma   90.00
#
_symmetry.space_group_name_H-M   'P 1'
#
loop_
_entity.id
_entity.type
_entity.pdbx_description
1 polymer ?
#
loop_
_entity_poly.entity_id
_entity_poly.type
_entity_poly.pdbx_seq_one_letter_code
_entity_poly.pdbx_strand_id
1 'polypeptide(L)'
;MDKLVLKNSTLKNLNDSKNLDLGELEFDIKQFKIPNSMVALKEGIKVRTEKTKNLNGELVETGKYTVDFAIYDLNFIKLVIQNGSTEIGNPISVIIEGQDNIPNVEAYEDGEFIPISFNGIKIKPKKVLKKVYTGGKNVDAWIYDALKIEADSYVIGVGKTNEK
;
A
#
# COMPACT_ATOMS: atom_id res chain seq x y z
N MET A 1 27.14 -20.85 -7.22
CA MET A 1 26.49 -20.33 -5.99
C MET A 1 26.80 -18.86 -5.94
N ASP A 2 25.83 -18.02 -6.28
CA ASP A 2 26.05 -16.58 -6.32
C ASP A 2 26.14 -16.04 -4.89
N LYS A 3 27.24 -15.36 -4.61
CA LYS A 3 27.56 -14.81 -3.29
C LYS A 3 26.65 -13.61 -3.05
N LEU A 4 25.71 -13.74 -2.13
CA LEU A 4 24.91 -12.62 -1.65
C LEU A 4 25.82 -11.69 -0.82
N VAL A 5 26.14 -10.51 -1.36
CA VAL A 5 26.97 -9.50 -0.69
C VAL A 5 26.09 -8.33 -0.28
N LEU A 6 26.03 -8.06 1.02
CA LEU A 6 25.33 -6.91 1.59
C LEU A 6 26.20 -5.66 1.39
N LYS A 7 25.89 -4.81 0.40
CA LYS A 7 26.57 -3.53 0.20
C LYS A 7 25.93 -2.47 1.10
N ASN A 8 26.69 -1.95 2.07
CA ASN A 8 26.38 -0.80 2.93
C ASN A 8 24.91 -0.69 3.35
N SER A 9 24.48 -1.55 4.27
CA SER A 9 23.27 -1.32 5.04
C SER A 9 23.59 -0.40 6.22
N THR A 10 22.70 0.55 6.50
CA THR A 10 22.65 1.19 7.82
C THR A 10 22.28 0.10 8.82
N LEU A 11 23.27 -0.59 9.38
CA LEU A 11 23.07 -1.70 10.30
C LEU A 11 22.41 -1.16 11.58
N LYS A 12 21.10 -1.35 11.74
CA LYS A 12 20.45 -1.20 13.04
C LYS A 12 20.87 -2.40 13.89
N ASN A 13 21.73 -2.15 14.88
CA ASN A 13 22.26 -3.19 15.75
C ASN A 13 21.12 -3.79 16.60
N LEU A 14 20.84 -5.09 16.43
CA LEU A 14 19.81 -5.81 17.18
C LEU A 14 20.23 -6.09 18.64
N ASN A 15 21.47 -5.78 19.02
CA ASN A 15 22.02 -6.02 20.34
C ASN A 15 21.84 -4.85 21.34
N ASP A 16 21.28 -3.71 20.92
CA ASP A 16 21.19 -2.51 21.78
C ASP A 16 20.03 -2.55 22.79
N SER A 17 19.40 -3.70 23.05
CA SER A 17 18.26 -3.87 23.97
C SER A 17 17.05 -2.99 23.64
N LYS A 18 17.04 -2.33 22.47
CA LYS A 18 15.89 -1.60 21.94
C LYS A 18 15.00 -2.58 21.18
N ASN A 19 13.74 -2.70 21.60
CA ASN A 19 12.72 -3.39 20.83
C ASN A 19 12.52 -2.64 19.50
N LEU A 20 13.15 -3.13 18.43
CA LEU A 20 12.96 -2.59 17.08
C LEU A 20 11.71 -3.24 16.49
N ASP A 21 10.67 -2.45 16.24
CA ASP A 21 9.53 -2.94 15.47
C ASP A 21 9.88 -2.94 13.98
N LEU A 22 9.81 -4.12 13.33
CA LEU A 22 10.10 -4.25 11.90
C LEU A 22 9.14 -3.41 11.04
N GLY A 23 7.95 -3.06 11.55
CA GLY A 23 6.99 -2.20 10.87
C GLY A 23 7.47 -0.75 10.69
N GLU A 24 8.48 -0.33 11.45
CA GLU A 24 9.11 1.00 11.30
C GLU A 24 10.26 0.99 10.28
N LEU A 25 10.56 -0.15 9.66
CA LEU A 25 11.59 -0.25 8.63
C LEU A 25 11.01 0.02 7.24
N GLU A 26 11.80 0.70 6.43
CA GLU A 26 11.48 1.02 5.05
C GLU A 26 12.50 0.36 4.12
N PHE A 27 12.00 -0.26 3.06
CA PHE A 27 12.85 -0.76 1.97
C PHE A 27 13.11 0.35 0.94
N ASP A 28 14.24 0.26 0.26
CA ASP A 28 14.53 1.14 -0.88
C ASP A 28 13.53 0.85 -2.01
N ILE A 29 12.72 1.85 -2.34
CA ILE A 29 11.68 1.79 -3.37
C ILE A 29 12.25 1.38 -4.73
N LYS A 30 13.52 1.73 -5.01
CA LYS A 30 14.18 1.38 -6.28
C LYS A 30 14.33 -0.12 -6.50
N GLN A 31 14.18 -0.93 -5.45
CA GLN A 31 14.18 -2.40 -5.54
C GLN A 31 12.85 -2.95 -6.07
N PHE A 32 11.82 -2.11 -6.19
CA PHE A 32 10.46 -2.50 -6.55
C PHE A 32 10.01 -1.82 -7.84
N LYS A 33 9.22 -2.53 -8.64
CA LYS A 33 8.62 -1.99 -9.87
C LYS A 33 7.33 -1.23 -9.55
N ILE A 34 7.47 0.00 -9.05
CA ILE A 34 6.33 0.91 -8.86
C ILE A 34 6.19 1.80 -10.11
N PRO A 35 5.01 1.86 -10.76
CA PRO A 35 4.79 2.70 -11.94
C PRO A 35 4.99 4.18 -11.63
N ASN A 36 5.54 4.96 -12.57
CA ASN A 36 5.64 6.41 -12.40
C ASN A 36 4.30 7.13 -12.68
N SER A 37 3.52 6.60 -13.62
CA SER A 37 2.20 7.11 -14.00
C SER A 37 1.15 6.10 -13.61
N MET A 38 0.31 6.46 -12.64
CA MET A 38 -0.64 5.52 -12.03
C MET A 38 -2.08 5.89 -12.35
N VAL A 39 -2.90 4.87 -12.48
CA VAL A 39 -4.37 4.97 -12.55
C VAL A 39 -5.00 3.96 -11.61
N ALA A 40 -6.19 4.27 -11.09
CA ALA A 40 -7.02 3.29 -10.39
C ALA A 40 -8.40 3.26 -11.03
N LEU A 41 -9.02 2.08 -11.12
CA LEU A 41 -10.46 2.02 -11.34
C LEU A 41 -11.17 2.72 -10.19
N LYS A 42 -12.28 3.40 -10.46
CA LYS A 42 -13.17 3.95 -9.42
C LYS A 42 -13.49 2.91 -8.33
N GLU A 43 -13.84 1.70 -8.73
CA GLU A 43 -14.18 0.56 -7.87
C GLU A 43 -12.97 0.00 -7.10
N GLY A 44 -11.77 0.32 -7.58
CA GLY A 44 -10.49 -0.02 -6.96
C GLY A 44 -10.10 0.89 -5.80
N ILE A 45 -10.85 1.98 -5.55
CA ILE A 45 -10.63 2.91 -4.45
C ILE A 45 -11.57 2.54 -3.31
N LYS A 46 -11.02 2.09 -2.18
CA LYS A 46 -11.78 1.66 -1.00
C LYS A 46 -11.45 2.52 0.19
N VAL A 47 -12.46 2.89 0.96
CA VAL A 47 -12.32 3.68 2.18
C VAL A 47 -12.75 2.83 3.37
N ARG A 48 -11.96 2.86 4.45
CA ARG A 48 -12.24 2.17 5.71
C ARG A 48 -12.09 3.14 6.86
N THR A 49 -13.04 3.16 7.78
CA THR A 49 -12.95 3.95 9.02
C THR A 49 -11.94 3.30 9.97
N GLU A 50 -11.03 4.11 10.52
CA GLU A 50 -10.04 3.65 11.48
C GLU A 50 -10.65 3.49 12.86
N LYS A 51 -10.40 2.33 13.48
CA LYS A 51 -10.89 1.99 14.82
C LYS A 51 -9.72 1.76 15.76
N THR A 52 -9.82 2.31 16.97
CA THR A 52 -8.85 2.09 18.04
C THR A 52 -9.53 1.43 19.24
N LYS A 53 -8.76 0.74 20.08
CA LYS A 53 -9.30 0.21 21.34
C LYS A 53 -9.33 1.32 22.39
N ASN A 54 -10.49 1.54 22.99
CA ASN A 54 -10.61 2.41 24.16
C ASN A 54 -9.99 1.74 25.41
N LEU A 55 -9.94 2.47 26.53
CA LEU A 55 -9.44 1.95 27.81
C LEU A 55 -10.22 0.72 28.32
N ASN A 56 -11.45 0.53 27.84
CA ASN A 56 -12.31 -0.62 28.17
C ASN A 56 -12.16 -1.79 27.18
N GLY A 57 -11.26 -1.68 26.20
CA GLY A 57 -10.98 -2.72 25.20
C GLY A 57 -11.96 -2.76 24.02
N GLU A 58 -12.93 -1.85 23.95
CA GLU A 58 -13.91 -1.76 22.86
C GLU A 58 -13.32 -1.02 21.66
N LEU A 59 -13.67 -1.44 20.45
CA LEU A 59 -13.27 -0.77 19.22
C LEU A 59 -14.14 0.46 18.97
N VAL A 60 -13.55 1.64 19.14
CA VAL A 60 -14.18 2.95 18.87
C VAL A 60 -13.62 3.57 17.61
N GLU A 61 -14.46 4.25 16.85
CA GLU A 61 -14.04 4.98 15.64
C GLU A 61 -13.20 6.19 16.01
N THR A 62 -12.09 6.37 15.31
CA THR A 62 -11.13 7.45 15.55
C THR A 62 -11.50 8.76 14.87
N GLY A 63 -12.49 8.72 13.96
CA GLY A 63 -12.81 9.83 13.05
C GLY A 63 -11.85 9.95 11.86
N LYS A 64 -10.86 9.06 11.73
CA LYS A 64 -9.93 9.00 10.61
C LYS A 64 -10.27 7.89 9.63
N TYR A 65 -9.73 8.00 8.44
CA TYR A 65 -9.95 7.07 7.34
C TYR A 65 -8.64 6.49 6.82
N THR A 66 -8.68 5.20 6.51
CA THR A 66 -7.69 4.54 5.67
C THR A 66 -8.27 4.44 4.26
N VAL A 67 -7.50 4.84 3.25
CA VAL A 67 -7.87 4.73 1.83
C VAL A 67 -6.94 3.74 1.15
N ASP A 68 -7.51 2.69 0.57
CA ASP A 68 -6.80 1.67 -0.20
C ASP A 68 -7.02 1.93 -1.70
N PHE A 69 -5.94 2.02 -2.45
CA PHE A 69 -5.96 2.18 -3.90
C PHE A 69 -5.44 0.91 -4.58
N ALA A 70 -6.25 0.36 -5.48
CA ALA A 70 -5.81 -0.65 -6.46
C ALA A 70 -5.31 0.07 -7.72
N ILE A 71 -3.99 0.20 -7.83
CA ILE A 71 -3.34 1.00 -8.88
C ILE A 71 -2.77 0.13 -10.00
N TYR A 72 -2.76 0.69 -11.19
CA TYR A 72 -2.20 0.11 -12.41
C TYR A 72 -1.26 1.11 -13.08
N ASP A 73 -0.35 0.61 -13.91
CA ASP A 73 0.46 1.46 -14.77
C ASP A 73 -0.42 2.02 -15.90
N LEU A 74 -0.49 3.35 -16.01
CA LEU A 74 -1.26 4.06 -17.04
C LEU A 74 -0.90 3.58 -18.46
N ASN A 75 0.38 3.37 -18.74
CA ASN A 75 0.84 2.98 -20.07
C ASN A 75 0.40 1.56 -20.41
N PHE A 76 0.41 0.68 -19.41
CA PHE A 76 -0.08 -0.69 -19.57
C PHE A 76 -1.59 -0.70 -19.84
N ILE A 77 -2.38 0.06 -19.07
CA ILE A 77 -3.84 0.14 -19.29
C ILE A 77 -4.18 0.72 -20.67
N LYS A 78 -3.49 1.80 -21.08
CA LYS A 78 -3.65 2.36 -22.43
C LYS A 78 -3.39 1.32 -23.52
N LEU A 79 -2.33 0.52 -23.37
CA LEU A 79 -2.00 -0.54 -24.31
C LEU A 79 -3.10 -1.63 -24.35
N VAL A 80 -3.60 -2.07 -23.19
CA VAL A 80 -4.66 -3.09 -23.10
C VAL A 80 -5.92 -2.63 -23.82
N ILE A 81 -6.38 -1.39 -23.54
CA ILE A 81 -7.58 -0.79 -24.14
C ILE A 81 -7.40 -0.64 -25.66
N GLN A 82 -6.24 -0.15 -26.13
CA GLN A 82 -5.95 0.01 -27.56
C GLN A 82 -5.99 -1.31 -28.34
N ASN A 83 -5.63 -2.42 -27.69
CA ASN A 83 -5.67 -3.75 -28.29
C ASN A 83 -7.03 -4.46 -28.12
N GLY A 84 -8.03 -3.80 -27.53
CA GLY A 84 -9.37 -4.38 -27.32
C GLY A 84 -9.40 -5.54 -26.31
N SER A 85 -8.37 -5.69 -25.49
CA SER A 85 -8.33 -6.69 -24.43
C SER A 85 -9.01 -6.16 -23.16
N THR A 86 -9.56 -7.08 -22.35
CA THR A 86 -10.19 -6.78 -21.06
C THR A 86 -9.35 -7.25 -19.87
N GLU A 87 -8.22 -7.92 -20.12
CA GLU A 87 -7.34 -8.42 -19.07
C GLU A 87 -6.35 -7.35 -18.61
N ILE A 88 -6.64 -6.73 -17.47
CA ILE A 88 -5.89 -5.59 -16.92
C ILE A 88 -4.83 -5.97 -15.86
N GLY A 89 -4.53 -7.26 -15.72
CA GLY A 89 -3.51 -7.77 -14.79
C GLY A 89 -3.85 -7.53 -13.31
N ASN A 90 -2.87 -7.78 -12.43
CA ASN A 90 -3.03 -7.60 -10.99
C ASN A 90 -2.66 -6.16 -10.57
N PRO A 91 -3.51 -5.47 -9.78
CA PRO A 91 -3.18 -4.15 -9.27
C PRO A 91 -2.08 -4.21 -8.21
N ILE A 92 -1.36 -3.11 -8.07
CA ILE A 92 -0.52 -2.84 -6.90
C ILE A 92 -1.41 -2.16 -5.85
N SER A 93 -1.34 -2.59 -4.60
CA SER A 93 -2.13 -1.97 -3.52
C SER A 93 -1.29 -0.92 -2.81
N VAL A 94 -1.77 0.33 -2.81
CA VAL A 94 -1.19 1.46 -2.06
C VAL A 94 -2.18 1.88 -0.98
N ILE A 95 -1.72 1.98 0.26
CA ILE A 95 -2.55 2.28 1.42
C ILE A 95 -2.17 3.65 1.96
N ILE A 96 -3.16 4.45 2.33
CA ILE A 96 -2.96 5.76 2.97
C ILE A 96 -3.77 5.78 4.24
N GLU A 97 -3.09 5.89 5.38
CA GLU A 97 -3.69 5.86 6.70
C GLU A 97 -3.83 7.28 7.27
N GLY A 98 -4.68 7.43 8.27
CA GLY A 98 -4.84 8.64 9.05
C GLY A 98 -5.42 9.83 8.31
N GLN A 99 -6.19 9.61 7.24
CA GLN A 99 -6.79 10.68 6.45
C GLN A 99 -8.00 11.29 7.15
N ASP A 100 -8.10 12.61 7.13
CA ASP A 100 -9.26 13.33 7.68
C ASP A 100 -10.43 13.42 6.69
N ASN A 101 -10.15 13.23 5.40
CA ASN A 101 -11.13 13.34 4.32
C ASN A 101 -11.12 12.09 3.44
N ILE A 102 -12.24 11.84 2.77
CA ILE A 102 -12.41 10.76 1.81
C ILE A 102 -12.24 11.29 0.37
N PRO A 103 -11.73 10.48 -0.57
CA PRO A 103 -11.64 10.88 -1.96
C PRO A 103 -13.04 11.07 -2.57
N ASN A 104 -13.27 12.21 -3.23
CA ASN A 104 -14.49 12.40 -4.03
C ASN A 104 -14.34 11.68 -5.37
N VAL A 105 -14.91 10.48 -5.45
CA VAL A 105 -14.92 9.65 -6.67
C VAL A 105 -16.26 9.68 -7.42
N GLU A 106 -17.25 10.42 -6.91
CA GLU A 106 -18.59 10.51 -7.52
C GLU A 106 -18.58 11.27 -8.85
N ALA A 107 -17.57 12.11 -9.07
CA ALA A 107 -17.37 12.83 -10.32
C ALA A 107 -16.94 11.94 -11.51
N TYR A 108 -16.64 10.67 -11.26
CA TYR A 108 -16.14 9.73 -12.26
C TYR A 108 -17.17 8.64 -12.57
N GLU A 109 -17.15 8.13 -13.80
CA GLU A 109 -18.04 7.08 -14.26
C GLU A 109 -17.64 5.70 -13.72
N ASP A 110 -18.59 4.77 -13.68
CA ASP A 110 -18.31 3.38 -13.31
C ASP A 110 -17.43 2.73 -14.40
N GLY A 111 -16.40 2.00 -13.98
CA GLY A 111 -15.35 1.46 -14.86
C GLY A 111 -14.32 2.48 -15.36
N GLU A 112 -14.39 3.75 -14.93
CA GLU A 112 -13.41 4.76 -15.32
C GLU A 112 -12.06 4.55 -14.61
N PHE A 113 -10.97 4.64 -15.38
CA PHE A 113 -9.61 4.71 -14.86
C PHE A 113 -9.24 6.15 -14.52
N ILE A 114 -9.09 6.40 -13.22
CA ILE A 114 -8.81 7.73 -12.68
C ILE A 114 -7.30 7.90 -12.50
N PRO A 115 -6.68 8.97 -13.04
CA PRO A 115 -5.27 9.29 -12.77
C PRO A 115 -5.04 9.62 -11.30
N ILE A 116 -4.01 9.01 -10.72
CA ILE A 116 -3.63 9.22 -9.31
C ILE A 116 -2.14 9.43 -9.20
N SER A 117 -1.74 10.31 -8.30
CA SER A 117 -0.35 10.50 -7.89
C SER A 117 -0.23 10.36 -6.37
N PHE A 118 0.86 9.77 -5.92
CA PHE A 118 1.15 9.58 -4.49
C PHE A 118 2.41 10.33 -4.11
N ASN A 119 2.44 10.85 -2.88
CA ASN A 119 3.63 11.45 -2.30
C ASN A 119 4.13 10.59 -1.14
N GLY A 120 5.45 10.55 -0.96
CA GLY A 120 6.06 9.83 0.16
C GLY A 120 5.78 8.33 0.15
N ILE A 121 5.82 7.68 -1.02
CA ILE A 121 5.64 6.22 -1.11
C ILE A 121 6.68 5.54 -0.23
N LYS A 122 6.26 4.57 0.58
CA LYS A 122 7.10 3.78 1.49
C LYS A 122 6.73 2.32 1.35
N ILE A 123 7.73 1.45 1.39
CA ILE A 123 7.52 0.00 1.35
C ILE A 123 7.97 -0.55 2.69
N LYS A 124 7.04 -1.13 3.44
CA LYS A 124 7.24 -1.55 4.83
C LYS A 124 6.86 -3.02 5.02
N PRO A 125 7.50 -3.75 5.96
CA PRO A 125 7.02 -5.06 6.39
C PRO A 125 5.59 -4.97 6.95
N LYS A 126 4.76 -5.94 6.59
CA LYS A 126 3.37 -6.06 7.04
C LYS A 126 3.17 -7.31 7.87
N LYS A 127 2.54 -7.15 9.04
CA LYS A 127 2.05 -8.27 9.85
C LYS A 127 0.81 -8.88 9.19
N VAL A 128 0.80 -10.21 9.11
CA VAL A 128 -0.35 -10.99 8.65
C VAL A 128 -0.71 -11.99 9.74
N LEU A 129 -2.00 -12.14 10.01
CA LEU A 129 -2.49 -13.16 10.93
C LEU A 129 -2.33 -14.53 10.24
N LYS A 130 -1.47 -15.39 10.79
CA LYS A 130 -1.27 -16.74 10.30
C LYS A 130 -1.39 -17.75 11.44
N LYS A 131 -1.87 -18.95 11.08
CA LYS A 131 -1.80 -20.11 11.98
C LYS A 131 -0.37 -20.61 12.01
N VAL A 132 0.23 -20.59 13.18
CA VAL A 132 1.56 -21.14 13.44
C VAL A 132 1.45 -22.31 14.41
N TYR A 133 2.25 -23.34 14.14
CA TYR A 133 2.32 -24.50 15.00
C TYR A 133 3.35 -24.25 16.10
N THR A 134 2.91 -24.21 17.35
CA THR A 134 3.78 -24.04 18.53
C THR A 134 3.27 -24.89 19.67
N GLY A 135 4.18 -25.61 20.34
CA GLY A 135 3.85 -26.40 21.53
C GLY A 135 2.79 -27.48 21.30
N GLY A 136 2.71 -28.06 20.10
CA GLY A 136 1.75 -29.14 19.79
C GLY A 136 0.39 -28.67 19.25
N LYS A 137 0.14 -27.37 19.14
CA LYS A 137 -1.15 -26.81 18.68
C LYS A 137 -0.95 -25.71 17.65
N ASN A 138 -1.97 -25.51 16.80
CA ASN A 138 -2.05 -24.35 15.93
C ASN A 138 -2.64 -23.18 16.69
N VAL A 139 -1.92 -22.05 16.71
CA VAL A 139 -2.38 -20.80 17.30
C VAL A 139 -2.30 -19.69 16.26
N ASP A 140 -3.22 -18.73 16.34
CA ASP A 140 -3.15 -17.55 15.48
C ASP A 140 -2.09 -16.59 16.02
N ALA A 141 -1.14 -16.21 15.16
CA ALA A 141 -0.11 -15.24 15.48
C ALA A 141 0.04 -14.19 14.38
N TRP A 142 0.36 -12.96 14.78
CA TRP A 142 0.72 -11.88 13.87
C TRP A 142 2.21 -11.96 13.54
N ILE A 143 2.54 -12.31 12.30
CA ILE A 143 3.92 -12.44 11.86
C ILE A 143 4.19 -11.55 10.65
N TYR A 144 5.41 -11.01 10.54
CA TYR A 144 5.86 -10.24 9.39
C TYR A 144 6.10 -11.18 8.21
N ASP A 145 5.19 -11.20 7.25
CA ASP A 145 5.22 -12.16 6.14
C ASP A 145 4.61 -11.60 4.84
N ALA A 146 4.51 -10.27 4.76
CA ALA A 146 4.09 -9.55 3.58
C ALA A 146 4.76 -8.18 3.55
N LEU A 147 4.64 -7.49 2.41
CA LEU A 147 5.00 -6.10 2.27
C LEU A 147 3.72 -5.25 2.14
N LYS A 148 3.76 -4.05 2.70
CA LYS A 148 2.76 -2.99 2.54
C LYS A 148 3.43 -1.86 1.78
N ILE A 149 2.72 -1.33 0.78
CA ILE A 149 3.08 -0.07 0.15
C ILE A 149 2.15 0.98 0.74
N GLU A 150 2.74 2.00 1.32
CA GLU A 150 2.06 3.12 1.97
C GLU A 150 2.43 4.41 1.26
N ALA A 151 1.57 5.41 1.31
CA ALA A 151 1.92 6.77 0.89
C ALA A 151 1.43 7.77 1.94
N ASP A 152 2.07 8.94 2.00
CA ASP A 152 1.73 9.99 2.95
C ASP A 152 0.48 10.77 2.50
N SER A 153 0.34 10.97 1.19
CA SER A 153 -0.79 11.67 0.59
C SER A 153 -1.02 11.25 -0.86
N TYR A 154 -2.16 11.64 -1.41
CA TYR A 154 -2.55 11.38 -2.79
C TYR A 154 -3.20 12.60 -3.46
N VAL A 155 -3.19 12.59 -4.79
CA VAL A 155 -3.89 13.56 -5.64
C VAL A 155 -4.66 12.79 -6.72
N ILE A 156 -5.96 13.08 -6.87
CA ILE A 156 -6.84 12.46 -7.86
C ILE A 156 -7.10 13.46 -9.00
N GLY A 157 -7.08 12.99 -10.24
CA GLY A 157 -7.54 13.77 -11.39
C GLY A 157 -6.53 14.79 -11.94
N VAL A 158 -5.36 14.96 -11.31
CA VAL A 158 -4.26 15.76 -11.88
C VAL A 158 -3.44 14.88 -12.83
N GLY A 159 -4.09 14.52 -13.93
CA GLY A 159 -3.50 13.99 -15.14
C GLY A 159 -3.63 15.00 -16.29
N LYS A 160 -3.49 16.30 -16.02
CA LYS A 160 -3.20 17.25 -17.10
C LYS A 160 -1.73 17.04 -17.44
N THR A 161 -1.50 16.34 -18.55
CA THR A 161 -0.32 16.50 -19.39
C THR A 161 0.15 17.95 -19.27
N ASN A 162 1.38 18.16 -18.82
CA ASN A 162 2.08 19.39 -19.13
C ASN A 162 2.29 19.40 -20.64
N GLU A 163 1.27 19.82 -21.38
CA GLU A 163 1.42 20.39 -22.71
C GLU A 163 1.88 21.84 -22.48
N LYS A 164 3.19 22.02 -22.50
CA LYS A 164 3.84 23.24 -22.95
C LYS A 164 5.11 22.87 -23.71
#